data_AF-A0A9N9LTN6-F1
#
_entry.id   AF-A0A9N9LTN6-F1
#
_cell.length_a   1.000
_cell.length_b   1.000
_cell.length_c   1.000
_cell.angle_alpha   90.00
_cell.angle_beta   90.00
_cell.angle_gamma   90.00
#
_symmetry.space_group_name_H-M   'P 1'
#
loop_
_entity.id
_entity.type
_entity.pdbx_description
1 polymer ?
#
loop_
_entity_poly.entity_id
_entity_poly.type
_entity_poly.pdbx_seq_one_letter_code
_entity_poly.pdbx_strand_id
1 'polypeptide(L)'
;MTSTTVSLHPFHTPIFHAQTWSGESPLYRESDNTLHWVDPLSVPPELHNLSLSTSSSSKDPAERVLTLETPVSVIRFCKEKQYEGKYICGYLKGVGILDEISGKLEKVKEIIDGDERRVNDGGIDAKGRF
;
A
#
# COMPACT_ATOMS: atom_id res chain seq x y z
N MET A 1 -26.06 -24.87 14.30
CA MET A 1 -25.29 -23.95 13.44
C MET A 1 -26.00 -22.61 13.46
N THR A 2 -25.42 -21.61 14.10
CA THR A 2 -25.97 -20.25 14.15
C THR A 2 -25.67 -19.54 12.84
N SER A 3 -26.72 -19.18 12.10
CA SER A 3 -26.61 -18.39 10.87
C SER A 3 -26.34 -16.93 11.24
N THR A 4 -25.14 -16.44 10.97
CA THR A 4 -24.81 -15.02 11.11
C THR A 4 -25.28 -14.28 9.86
N THR A 5 -26.35 -13.51 9.97
CA THR A 5 -26.77 -12.60 8.90
C THR A 5 -25.82 -11.41 8.87
N VAL A 6 -24.99 -11.30 7.83
CA VAL A 6 -24.15 -10.12 7.60
C VAL A 6 -25.02 -9.04 6.97
N SER A 7 -25.25 -7.94 7.70
CA SER A 7 -25.85 -6.73 7.13
C SER A 7 -24.80 -6.06 6.23
N LEU A 8 -24.98 -6.15 4.92
CA LEU A 8 -24.11 -5.45 3.98
C LEU A 8 -24.35 -3.95 4.07
N HIS A 9 -23.27 -3.16 4.15
CA HIS A 9 -23.38 -1.72 3.97
C HIS A 9 -23.97 -1.44 2.59
N PRO A 10 -24.88 -0.45 2.46
CA PRO A 10 -25.43 -0.09 1.17
C PRO A 10 -24.31 0.29 0.20
N PHE A 11 -24.27 -0.32 -0.99
CA PHE A 11 -23.22 -0.13 -2.00
C PHE A 11 -23.03 1.32 -2.48
N HIS A 12 -23.94 2.24 -2.14
CA HIS A 12 -23.92 3.63 -2.60
C HIS A 12 -23.12 4.59 -1.70
N THR A 13 -22.75 4.16 -0.49
CA THR A 13 -21.94 5.00 0.42
C THR A 13 -20.60 4.32 0.66
N PRO A 14 -19.48 4.92 0.23
CA PRO A 14 -18.17 4.35 0.51
C PRO A 14 -17.92 4.35 2.02
N ILE A 15 -17.34 3.25 2.50
CA ILE A 15 -16.96 3.08 3.92
C ILE A 15 -15.81 4.01 4.29
N PHE A 16 -15.05 4.47 3.29
CA PHE A 16 -13.91 5.35 3.45
C PHE A 16 -13.73 6.22 2.20
N HIS A 17 -13.45 7.50 2.40
CA HIS A 17 -13.10 8.44 1.33
C HIS A 17 -11.60 8.70 1.36
N ALA A 18 -10.83 7.92 0.59
CA ALA A 18 -9.40 8.14 0.46
C ALA A 18 -9.14 9.45 -0.29
N GLN A 19 -8.40 10.38 0.33
CA GLN A 19 -7.90 11.57 -0.35
C GLN A 19 -6.60 11.21 -1.06
N THR A 20 -6.73 10.67 -2.28
CA THR A 20 -5.59 10.31 -3.14
C THR A 20 -5.75 10.97 -4.50
N TRP A 21 -4.64 11.38 -5.09
CA TRP A 21 -4.54 11.71 -6.51
C TRP A 21 -4.52 10.45 -7.38
N SER A 22 -3.72 9.45 -6.98
CA SER A 22 -3.59 8.18 -7.72
C SER A 22 -3.35 7.02 -6.75
N GLY A 23 -4.40 6.58 -6.06
CA GLY A 23 -4.32 5.41 -5.17
C GLY A 23 -4.00 4.12 -5.93
N GLU A 24 -2.83 3.54 -5.67
CA GLU A 24 -2.26 2.40 -6.39
C GLU A 24 -1.82 1.27 -5.47
N SER A 25 -1.71 0.06 -6.03
CA SER A 25 -1.22 -1.14 -5.35
C SER A 25 -1.91 -1.43 -4.00
N PRO A 26 -3.25 -1.65 -3.99
CA PRO A 26 -3.95 -2.07 -2.78
C PRO A 26 -3.40 -3.39 -2.27
N LEU A 27 -3.11 -3.43 -0.97
CA LEU A 27 -2.48 -4.55 -0.29
C LEU A 27 -3.12 -4.76 1.07
N TYR A 28 -3.91 -5.83 1.20
CA TYR A 28 -4.58 -6.19 2.45
C TYR A 28 -3.71 -7.10 3.33
N ARG A 29 -3.70 -6.84 4.63
CA ARG A 29 -3.07 -7.68 5.66
C ARG A 29 -4.11 -8.20 6.64
N GLU A 30 -4.28 -9.52 6.64
CA GLU A 30 -5.27 -10.18 7.51
C GLU A 30 -4.89 -10.12 8.99
N SER A 31 -3.59 -10.21 9.32
CA SER A 31 -3.12 -10.34 10.70
C SER A 31 -3.50 -9.19 11.62
N ASP A 32 -3.64 -7.98 11.08
CA ASP A 32 -4.04 -6.76 11.78
C ASP A 32 -5.19 -6.02 11.09
N ASN A 33 -5.81 -6.65 10.10
CA ASN A 33 -6.96 -6.17 9.35
C ASN A 33 -6.76 -4.76 8.78
N THR A 34 -5.63 -4.56 8.09
CA THR A 34 -5.26 -3.27 7.48
C THR A 34 -5.25 -3.34 5.95
N LEU A 35 -5.61 -2.22 5.31
CA LEU A 35 -5.45 -2.00 3.87
C LEU A 35 -4.36 -0.96 3.65
N HIS A 36 -3.39 -1.30 2.80
CA HIS A 36 -2.28 -0.43 2.45
C HIS A 36 -2.34 -0.09 0.97
N TRP A 37 -1.93 1.12 0.60
CA TRP A 37 -1.77 1.54 -0.79
C TRP A 37 -0.78 2.70 -0.88
N VAL A 38 -0.31 3.00 -2.07
CA VAL A 38 0.58 4.13 -2.34
C VAL A 38 -0.12 5.17 -3.19
N ASP A 39 0.30 6.42 -3.06
CA ASP A 39 -0.06 7.50 -3.98
C ASP A 39 1.21 8.11 -4.57
N PRO A 40 1.69 7.61 -5.72
CA PRO A 40 2.92 8.09 -6.34
C PRO A 40 2.78 9.51 -6.92
N LEU A 41 1.56 10.02 -7.11
CA LEU A 41 1.31 11.31 -7.76
C LEU A 41 0.89 12.41 -6.79
N SER A 42 0.60 12.08 -5.52
CA SER A 42 0.59 13.06 -4.44
C SER A 42 1.89 13.85 -4.40
N VAL A 43 1.81 15.12 -3.96
CA VAL A 43 2.97 16.01 -3.82
C VAL A 43 3.00 16.53 -2.39
N PRO A 44 3.81 15.91 -1.51
CA PRO A 44 4.77 14.83 -1.76
C PRO A 44 4.09 13.44 -1.90
N PRO A 45 4.76 12.42 -2.49
CA PRO A 45 4.17 11.07 -2.64
C PRO A 45 3.87 10.41 -1.30
N GLU A 46 2.90 9.50 -1.24
CA GLU A 46 2.37 8.99 0.02
C GLU A 46 2.28 7.45 0.08
N LEU A 47 2.42 6.91 1.29
CA LEU A 47 2.04 5.55 1.67
C LEU A 47 0.89 5.65 2.68
N HIS A 48 -0.20 4.97 2.39
CA HIS A 48 -1.39 4.94 3.24
C HIS A 48 -1.54 3.57 3.90
N ASN A 49 -1.98 3.58 5.16
CA ASN A 49 -2.34 2.40 5.93
C ASN A 49 -3.65 2.68 6.67
N LEU A 50 -4.71 1.97 6.27
CA LEU A 50 -6.04 2.07 6.83
C LEU A 50 -6.33 0.86 7.71
N SER A 51 -6.62 1.09 8.98
CA SER A 51 -7.22 0.07 9.83
C SER A 51 -8.69 -0.12 9.45
N LEU A 52 -9.05 -1.34 9.03
CA LEU A 52 -10.44 -1.72 8.74
C LEU A 52 -11.18 -2.19 9.99
N SER A 53 -10.49 -2.25 11.13
CA SER A 53 -11.09 -2.62 12.41
C SER A 53 -11.95 -1.47 12.92
N THR A 54 -13.26 -1.69 12.98
CA THR A 54 -14.18 -0.75 13.62
C THR A 54 -14.00 -0.83 15.13
N SER A 55 -13.25 0.10 15.73
CA SER A 55 -13.30 0.24 17.19
C SER A 55 -14.69 0.75 17.57
N SER A 56 -15.33 0.18 18.60
CA SER A 56 -16.72 0.48 18.98
C SER A 56 -16.98 1.95 19.36
N SER A 57 -15.94 2.78 19.47
CA SER A 57 -15.99 4.18 19.86
C SER A 57 -15.68 5.18 18.73
N SER A 58 -15.18 4.75 17.57
CA SER A 58 -14.90 5.64 16.43
C SER A 58 -15.59 5.11 15.18
N LYS A 59 -16.55 5.87 14.64
CA LYS A 59 -17.33 5.47 13.46
C LYS A 59 -16.51 5.46 12.16
N ASP A 60 -15.28 5.97 12.19
CA ASP A 60 -14.43 6.08 11.02
C ASP A 60 -13.20 5.18 11.15
N PRO A 61 -12.81 4.48 10.07
CA PRO A 61 -11.57 3.72 10.02
C PRO A 61 -10.37 4.68 10.17
N ALA A 62 -9.34 4.24 10.90
CA ALA A 62 -8.18 5.08 11.21
C ALA A 62 -7.11 4.92 10.11
N GLU A 63 -6.86 6.01 9.38
CA GLU A 63 -5.82 6.08 8.35
C GLU A 63 -4.54 6.70 8.92
N ARG A 64 -3.40 6.06 8.63
CA ARG A 64 -2.07 6.64 8.74
C ARG A 64 -1.53 6.92 7.35
N VAL A 65 -1.15 8.17 7.10
CA VAL A 65 -0.49 8.61 5.87
C VAL A 65 0.97 8.94 6.17
N LEU A 66 1.87 8.42 5.35
CA LEU A 66 3.31 8.67 5.42
C LEU A 66 3.77 9.30 4.12
N THR A 67 4.37 10.48 4.21
CA THR A 67 5.08 11.09 3.09
C THR A 67 6.34 10.30 2.74
N LEU A 68 6.59 10.12 1.44
CA LEU A 68 7.73 9.42 0.88
C LEU A 68 8.68 10.40 0.17
N GLU A 69 9.98 10.07 0.19
CA GLU A 69 11.01 10.85 -0.52
C GLU A 69 10.97 10.65 -2.04
N THR A 70 10.42 9.53 -2.50
CA THR A 70 10.33 9.20 -3.93
C THR A 70 9.03 8.46 -4.23
N PRO A 71 8.44 8.65 -5.42
CA PRO A 71 7.26 7.90 -5.84
C PRO A 71 7.51 6.38 -5.83
N VAL A 72 6.59 5.66 -5.22
CA VAL A 72 6.49 4.20 -5.23
C VAL A 72 5.19 3.84 -5.92
N SER A 73 5.24 3.00 -6.95
CA SER A 73 4.05 2.61 -7.73
C SER A 73 3.43 1.31 -7.25
N VAL A 74 4.17 0.52 -6.47
CA VAL A 74 3.74 -0.81 -6.01
C VAL A 74 4.49 -1.29 -4.79
N ILE A 75 3.77 -2.00 -3.93
CA ILE A 75 4.26 -2.59 -2.70
C ILE A 75 3.76 -4.03 -2.52
N ARG A 76 4.59 -4.88 -1.91
CA ARG A 76 4.22 -6.21 -1.40
C ARG A 76 4.88 -6.44 -0.06
N PHE A 77 4.19 -7.09 0.87
CA PHE A 77 4.79 -7.47 2.15
C PHE A 77 5.99 -8.38 1.92
N CYS A 78 7.11 -8.07 2.58
CA CYS A 78 8.22 -8.99 2.65
C CYS A 78 7.83 -10.24 3.45
N LYS A 79 8.23 -11.42 2.97
CA LYS A 79 7.94 -12.71 3.63
C LYS A 79 9.04 -13.17 4.58
N GLU A 80 10.26 -12.69 4.39
CA GLU A 80 11.42 -13.07 5.20
C GLU A 80 11.40 -12.31 6.53
N LYS A 81 11.73 -13.01 7.61
CA LYS A 81 11.64 -12.48 8.98
C LYS A 81 12.50 -11.24 9.20
N GLN A 82 13.68 -11.13 8.59
CA GLN A 82 14.52 -9.93 8.73
C GLN A 82 13.91 -8.66 8.12
N TYR A 83 12.85 -8.79 7.32
CA TYR A 83 12.13 -7.70 6.67
C TYR A 83 10.70 -7.56 7.18
N GLU A 84 10.39 -8.10 8.36
CA GLU A 84 9.11 -7.86 9.03
C GLU A 84 8.85 -6.35 9.20
N GLY A 85 7.62 -5.90 8.90
CA GLY A 85 7.28 -4.47 8.87
C GLY A 85 7.86 -3.70 7.68
N LYS A 86 8.22 -4.39 6.59
CA LYS A 86 8.73 -3.77 5.36
C LYS A 86 8.01 -4.29 4.12
N TYR A 87 8.08 -3.49 3.06
CA TYR A 87 7.62 -3.85 1.73
C TYR A 87 8.80 -4.06 0.79
N ILE A 88 8.69 -5.01 -0.12
CA ILE A 88 9.40 -4.91 -1.40
C ILE A 88 8.57 -4.02 -2.32
N CYS A 89 9.23 -3.08 -3.00
CA CYS A 89 8.53 -2.07 -3.77
C CYS A 89 9.22 -1.74 -5.10
N GLY A 90 8.41 -1.31 -6.07
CA GLY A 90 8.89 -0.65 -7.28
C GLY A 90 8.90 0.87 -7.07
N TYR A 91 10.07 1.47 -7.12
CA TYR A 91 10.23 2.94 -7.17
C TYR A 91 10.69 3.34 -8.57
N LEU A 92 10.61 4.62 -8.93
CA LEU A 92 10.85 5.15 -10.28
C LEU A 92 11.89 4.41 -11.14
N LYS A 93 13.06 4.05 -10.60
CA LYS A 93 14.19 3.46 -11.35
C LYS A 93 14.47 1.99 -11.07
N GLY A 94 13.73 1.34 -10.19
CA GLY A 94 14.05 -0.04 -9.82
C GLY A 94 13.28 -0.57 -8.62
N VAL A 95 13.94 -1.45 -7.87
CA VAL A 95 13.36 -2.19 -6.75
C VAL A 95 14.05 -1.80 -5.45
N GLY A 96 13.26 -1.65 -4.39
CA GLY A 96 13.75 -1.33 -3.06
C GLY A 96 12.99 -2.03 -1.95
N ILE A 97 13.46 -1.82 -0.73
CA ILE A 97 12.78 -2.18 0.51
C ILE A 97 12.28 -0.90 1.17
N LEU A 98 10.97 -0.78 1.36
CA LEU A 98 10.32 0.36 2.00
C LEU A 98 9.94 0.01 3.44
N ASP A 99 10.36 0.83 4.39
CA ASP A 99 10.00 0.66 5.80
C ASP A 99 8.58 1.18 6.10
N GLU A 100 7.73 0.36 6.70
CA GLU A 100 6.32 0.68 6.92
C GLU A 100 6.08 1.83 7.91
N ILE A 101 7.01 2.04 8.85
CA ILE A 101 6.84 3.02 9.92
C ILE A 101 7.50 4.35 9.55
N SER A 102 8.72 4.28 9.02
CA SER A 102 9.51 5.47 8.71
C SER A 102 9.34 5.98 7.28
N GLY A 103 8.79 5.17 6.36
CA GLY A 103 8.73 5.53 4.94
C GLY A 103 10.10 5.54 4.24
N LYS A 104 11.16 5.10 4.93
CA LYS A 104 12.52 5.08 4.38
C LYS A 104 12.65 4.00 3.31
N LEU A 105 13.15 4.39 2.14
CA LEU A 105 13.45 3.49 1.02
C LEU A 105 14.93 3.08 1.02
N GLU A 106 15.19 1.78 1.10
CA GLU A 106 16.49 1.18 0.80
C GLU A 106 16.49 0.67 -0.64
N LYS A 107 17.36 1.24 -1.49
CA LYS A 107 17.49 0.79 -2.88
C LYS A 107 18.19 -0.56 -2.93
N VAL A 108 17.54 -1.57 -3.53
CA VAL A 108 18.12 -2.91 -3.73
C VAL A 108 18.80 -2.99 -5.09
N LYS A 109 18.12 -2.53 -6.14
CA LYS A 109 18.63 -2.59 -7.51
C LYS A 109 18.00 -1.51 -8.38
N GLU A 110 18.84 -0.70 -9.01
CA GLU A 110 18.45 0.11 -10.16
C GLU A 110 18.38 -0.78 -11.40
N ILE A 111 17.23 -0.74 -12.08
CA ILE A 111 16.93 -1.51 -13.30
C ILE A 111 17.08 -0.62 -14.53
N ILE A 112 16.81 0.67 -14.38
CA ILE A 112 16.80 1.64 -15.46
C ILE A 112 17.89 2.68 -15.22
N ASP A 113 18.68 2.92 -16.26
CA ASP A 113 19.66 4.00 -16.32
C ASP A 113 19.01 5.28 -16.87
N GLY A 114 19.45 6.44 -16.35
CA GLY A 114 18.98 7.76 -16.78
C GLY A 114 17.63 8.19 -16.17
N ASP A 115 17.10 9.32 -16.64
CA ASP A 115 15.87 9.93 -16.12
C ASP A 115 14.65 9.82 -17.05
N GLU A 116 14.85 9.36 -18.29
CA GLU A 116 13.78 9.34 -19.31
C GLU A 116 12.90 8.09 -19.30
N ARG A 117 13.20 7.13 -18.41
CA ARG A 117 12.48 5.86 -18.31
C ARG A 117 12.17 5.55 -16.85
N ARG A 118 11.02 4.92 -16.63
CA ARG A 118 10.57 4.46 -15.31
C ARG A 118 10.19 3.00 -15.35
N VAL A 119 10.37 2.29 -14.22
CA VAL A 119 9.79 0.95 -14.10
C VAL A 119 8.27 1.09 -14.15
N ASN A 120 7.62 0.13 -14.79
CA ASN A 120 6.17 0.14 -14.93
C ASN A 120 5.50 0.03 -13.56
N ASP A 121 4.24 0.45 -13.50
CA ASP A 121 3.37 0.48 -12.29
C ASP A 121 2.98 -0.90 -11.77
N GLY A 122 3.77 -1.92 -12.10
CA GLY A 122 3.60 -3.24 -11.56
C GLY A 122 2.98 -4.26 -12.46
N GLY A 123 3.68 -4.58 -13.53
CA GLY A 123 3.33 -5.71 -14.38
C GLY A 123 3.33 -6.99 -13.57
N ILE A 124 2.13 -7.50 -13.29
CA ILE A 124 1.93 -8.79 -12.63
C ILE A 124 2.07 -9.88 -13.71
N ASP A 125 2.96 -10.84 -13.51
CA ASP A 125 3.01 -12.00 -14.40
C ASP A 125 1.77 -12.91 -14.22
N ALA A 126 1.57 -13.87 -15.12
CA ALA A 126 0.41 -14.77 -15.05
C ALA A 126 0.33 -15.62 -13.75
N LYS A 127 1.37 -15.60 -12.91
CA LYS A 127 1.42 -16.29 -11.61
C LYS A 127 1.18 -15.34 -10.43
N GLY A 128 0.77 -14.09 -10.68
CA GLY A 128 0.55 -13.12 -9.62
C GLY A 128 1.85 -12.57 -9.02
N ARG A 129 3.01 -12.81 -9.66
CA ARG A 129 4.29 -12.34 -9.16
C ARG A 129 4.56 -10.94 -9.68
N PHE A 130 5.11 -10.15 -8.78
CA PHE A 130 5.77 -8.90 -9.08
C PHE A 130 7.22 -9.18 -9.49
#